data_AF-A0A1G3AEL5-F1
#
_entry.id   AF-A0A1G3AEL5-F1
#
_cell.length_a   1.000
_cell.length_b   1.000
_cell.length_c   1.000
_cell.angle_alpha   90.00
_cell.angle_beta   90.00
_cell.angle_gamma   90.00
#
_symmetry.space_group_name_H-M   'P 1'
#
loop_
_entity.id
_entity.type
_entity.pdbx_description
1 polymer ?
#
loop_
_entity_poly.entity_id
_entity_poly.type
_entity_poly.pdbx_seq_one_letter_code
_entity_poly.pdbx_strand_id
1 'polypeptide(L)'
;MMNEFRRHPEICGWLYTEHHDVINEWNGYYKYDRSEKYTGMPELIDGMSLRDLHGQFYLASERELCRNVKPGENIQVPLYASFMTDAAVSGNLMLRAELFGWDTFGRRETYSKYERAVSYSPWMNKELKPISVTMPGKPALAVLSLALEDGSGNVLHRNFTTYLVSQGQSPREETITSNSGEIKVVRLAPNSFRKADWSLKQWDVLEGLKVNGAGAGYFEYSLPWPAGLNVEDIAEAGLLAEVSAKQLFGKDREGARKQEGDFMRGKGTHDPSSNPNSYPMTDETRYPSAVRILVAGRAVGTFDLQDDPADHRGILSWHSQIRDKKLREAGSYGYLVNAHIPKSVLQEAAAQKEIVLRLQVDESLPGGLAIYGERFGRSPFDPTFVFIMKN
;
A
#
# COMPACT_ATOMS: atom_id res chain seq x y z
N MET A 1 2.91 -9.69 -14.34
CA MET A 1 2.78 -10.99 -15.04
C MET A 1 1.74 -10.92 -16.17
N MET A 2 0.44 -10.69 -15.90
CA MET A 2 -0.59 -10.74 -16.94
C MET A 2 -0.33 -9.78 -18.13
N ASN A 3 0.13 -8.55 -17.85
CA ASN A 3 0.54 -7.60 -18.91
C ASN A 3 1.57 -8.20 -19.88
N GLU A 4 2.47 -9.07 -19.42
CA GLU A 4 3.50 -9.69 -20.27
C GLU A 4 2.89 -10.76 -21.17
N PHE A 5 2.14 -11.71 -20.62
CA PHE A 5 1.45 -12.73 -21.43
C PHE A 5 0.58 -12.11 -22.51
N ARG A 6 -0.11 -11.01 -22.18
CA ARG A 6 -0.99 -10.29 -23.11
C ARG A 6 -0.27 -9.52 -24.21
N ARG A 7 1.01 -9.21 -24.03
CA ARG A 7 1.85 -8.54 -25.03
C ARG A 7 2.45 -9.51 -26.06
N HIS A 8 2.42 -10.81 -25.76
CA HIS A 8 3.08 -11.84 -26.55
C HIS A 8 2.05 -12.86 -27.07
N PRO A 9 1.25 -12.53 -28.11
CA PRO A 9 0.17 -13.38 -28.61
C PRO A 9 0.64 -14.73 -29.18
N GLU A 10 1.93 -14.86 -29.51
CA GLU A 10 2.56 -16.15 -29.87
C GLU A 10 2.55 -17.13 -28.69
N ILE A 11 2.45 -16.62 -27.46
CA ILE A 11 2.13 -17.43 -26.27
C ILE A 11 0.61 -17.64 -26.29
N CYS A 12 0.17 -18.67 -27.01
CA CYS A 12 -1.24 -18.99 -27.31
C CYS A 12 -2.12 -19.34 -26.09
N GLY A 13 -1.63 -19.13 -24.88
CA GLY A 13 -2.38 -19.38 -23.65
C GLY A 13 -1.49 -19.37 -22.42
N TRP A 14 -2.11 -19.09 -21.28
CA TRP A 14 -1.51 -19.25 -19.98
C TRP A 14 -2.51 -19.96 -19.07
N LEU A 15 -2.06 -21.02 -18.41
CA LEU A 15 -2.83 -21.67 -17.37
C LEU A 15 -2.08 -21.47 -16.07
N TYR A 16 -2.73 -20.80 -15.11
CA TYR A 16 -2.18 -20.70 -13.78
C TYR A 16 -2.14 -22.07 -13.13
N THR A 17 -1.04 -22.40 -12.47
CA THR A 17 -0.80 -23.74 -11.91
C THR A 17 -1.76 -24.07 -10.77
N GLU A 18 -2.31 -23.05 -10.10
CA GLU A 18 -3.13 -23.22 -8.89
C GLU A 18 -4.30 -22.20 -8.89
N HIS A 19 -5.49 -22.61 -9.34
CA HIS A 19 -6.66 -21.71 -9.23
C HIS A 19 -7.09 -21.53 -7.75
N HIS A 20 -6.95 -22.58 -6.95
CA HIS A 20 -7.17 -22.59 -5.51
C HIS A 20 -5.87 -23.00 -4.83
N ASP A 21 -5.68 -22.60 -3.59
CA ASP A 21 -4.57 -23.09 -2.77
C ASP A 21 -4.58 -24.60 -2.69
N VAL A 22 -3.39 -25.17 -2.58
CA VAL A 22 -3.19 -26.59 -2.26
C VAL A 22 -2.71 -26.70 -0.81
N ILE A 23 -2.64 -27.93 -0.29
CA ILE A 23 -2.37 -28.19 1.13
C ILE A 23 -1.04 -27.66 1.68
N ASN A 24 -0.13 -27.23 0.81
CA ASN A 24 1.23 -26.81 1.11
C ASN A 24 1.75 -25.63 0.25
N GLU A 25 0.91 -25.07 -0.63
CA GLU A 25 1.20 -23.85 -1.41
C GLU A 25 -0.06 -22.98 -1.46
N TRP A 26 0.14 -21.66 -1.31
CA TRP A 26 -0.96 -20.70 -1.07
C TRP A 26 -1.05 -19.59 -2.12
N ASN A 27 -0.73 -19.92 -3.38
CA ASN A 27 -0.68 -18.95 -4.45
C ASN A 27 -2.02 -18.79 -5.19
N GLY A 28 -3.03 -19.60 -4.86
CA GLY A 28 -4.31 -19.62 -5.56
C GLY A 28 -5.10 -18.32 -5.42
N TYR A 29 -6.02 -18.09 -6.36
CA TYR A 29 -6.98 -16.98 -6.27
C TYR A 29 -8.01 -17.19 -5.15
N TYR A 30 -8.22 -18.44 -4.77
CA TYR A 30 -9.13 -18.86 -3.69
C TYR A 30 -8.37 -19.75 -2.72
N LYS A 31 -8.89 -19.88 -1.50
CA LYS A 31 -8.33 -20.77 -0.47
C LYS A 31 -8.59 -22.23 -0.81
N TYR A 32 -7.93 -23.13 -0.07
CA TYR A 32 -8.04 -24.58 -0.24
C TYR A 32 -9.49 -25.08 -0.09
N ASP A 33 -10.24 -24.49 0.83
CA ASP A 33 -11.66 -24.74 1.08
C ASP A 33 -12.61 -23.96 0.16
N ARG A 34 -12.05 -23.22 -0.81
CA ARG A 34 -12.74 -22.34 -1.77
C ARG A 34 -13.35 -21.07 -1.15
N SER A 35 -12.99 -20.72 0.07
CA SER A 35 -13.29 -19.38 0.61
C SER A 35 -12.50 -18.30 -0.15
N GLU A 36 -13.04 -17.08 -0.12
CA GLU A 36 -12.56 -15.96 -0.92
C GLU A 36 -11.20 -15.42 -0.42
N LYS A 37 -10.38 -14.96 -1.37
CA LYS A 37 -9.28 -14.02 -1.11
C LYS A 37 -9.61 -12.67 -1.70
N TYR A 38 -9.21 -11.61 -1.01
CA TYR A 38 -9.49 -10.24 -1.41
C TYR A 38 -8.31 -9.65 -2.16
N THR A 39 -8.52 -9.30 -3.42
CA THR A 39 -7.46 -8.76 -4.29
C THR A 39 -7.12 -7.30 -4.01
N GLY A 40 -8.04 -6.55 -3.39
CA GLY A 40 -7.90 -5.10 -3.23
C GLY A 40 -8.05 -4.27 -4.51
N MET A 41 -8.14 -4.90 -5.69
CA MET A 41 -8.33 -4.19 -6.96
C MET A 41 -9.60 -3.33 -7.05
N PRO A 42 -10.76 -3.72 -6.47
CA PRO A 42 -11.95 -2.87 -6.48
C PRO A 42 -11.74 -1.48 -5.84
N GLU A 43 -10.78 -1.33 -4.92
CA GLU A 43 -10.44 -0.02 -4.33
C GLU A 43 -9.54 0.83 -5.24
N LEU A 44 -8.81 0.20 -6.16
CA LEU A 44 -7.95 0.89 -7.13
C LEU A 44 -8.73 1.28 -8.38
N ILE A 45 -9.70 0.46 -8.78
CA ILE A 45 -10.66 0.79 -9.84
C ILE A 45 -12.00 0.16 -9.50
N ASP A 46 -13.03 0.99 -9.42
CA ASP A 46 -14.38 0.52 -9.12
C ASP A 46 -14.84 -0.53 -10.15
N GLY A 47 -15.36 -1.65 -9.62
CA GLY A 47 -15.80 -2.81 -10.40
C GLY A 47 -14.68 -3.68 -11.01
N MET A 48 -13.39 -3.40 -10.77
CA MET A 48 -12.31 -4.26 -11.24
C MET A 48 -12.24 -5.56 -10.43
N SER A 49 -12.04 -6.67 -11.13
CA SER A 49 -12.00 -8.01 -10.55
C SER A 49 -10.97 -8.90 -11.25
N LEU A 50 -10.81 -10.13 -10.77
CA LEU A 50 -10.01 -11.15 -11.48
C LEU A 50 -10.50 -11.39 -12.91
N ARG A 51 -11.79 -11.15 -13.22
CA ARG A 51 -12.32 -11.30 -14.58
C ARG A 51 -11.67 -10.34 -15.55
N ASP A 52 -11.28 -9.14 -15.13
CA ASP A 52 -10.60 -8.17 -15.98
C ASP A 52 -9.20 -8.66 -16.39
N LEU A 53 -8.51 -9.40 -15.50
CA LEU A 53 -7.21 -10.00 -15.80
C LEU A 53 -7.29 -11.05 -16.90
N HIS A 54 -8.44 -11.71 -17.03
CA HIS A 54 -8.69 -12.83 -17.94
C HIS A 54 -9.71 -12.52 -19.06
N GLY A 55 -10.11 -11.26 -19.20
CA GLY A 55 -11.19 -10.84 -20.10
C GLY A 55 -10.91 -11.09 -21.60
N GLN A 56 -11.87 -10.84 -22.48
CA GLN A 56 -11.57 -10.94 -23.93
C GLN A 56 -10.87 -9.69 -24.48
N PHE A 57 -11.21 -8.54 -23.90
CA PHE A 57 -10.51 -7.28 -24.13
C PHE A 57 -9.49 -7.07 -23.03
N TYR A 58 -8.28 -6.67 -23.40
CA TYR A 58 -7.22 -6.36 -22.45
C TYR A 58 -6.35 -5.21 -22.95
N LEU A 59 -6.12 -4.22 -22.09
CA LEU A 59 -5.17 -3.15 -22.32
C LEU A 59 -4.01 -3.33 -21.36
N ALA A 60 -2.87 -3.77 -21.87
CA ALA A 60 -1.65 -3.83 -21.08
C ALA A 60 -1.00 -2.45 -21.05
N SER A 61 -0.60 -1.99 -19.86
CA SER A 61 0.12 -0.73 -19.66
C SER A 61 1.57 -1.00 -19.24
N GLU A 62 2.13 -0.21 -18.33
CA GLU A 62 3.47 -0.34 -17.77
C GLU A 62 3.81 -1.80 -17.42
N ARG A 63 5.10 -2.13 -17.56
CA ARG A 63 5.64 -3.44 -17.20
C ARG A 63 5.95 -3.53 -15.71
N GLU A 64 6.41 -2.41 -15.15
CA GLU A 64 6.68 -2.26 -13.73
C GLU A 64 5.36 -2.05 -12.96
N LEU A 65 5.28 -2.61 -11.75
CA LEU A 65 4.09 -2.44 -10.89
C LEU A 65 3.93 -0.98 -10.48
N CYS A 66 5.04 -0.33 -10.14
CA CYS A 66 5.10 1.08 -9.76
C CYS A 66 6.38 1.71 -10.32
N ARG A 67 6.33 2.99 -10.69
CA ARG A 67 7.49 3.75 -11.17
C ARG A 67 7.72 5.02 -10.37
N ASN A 68 8.98 5.36 -10.09
CA ASN A 68 9.32 6.67 -9.54
C ASN A 68 9.24 7.75 -10.62
N VAL A 69 8.62 8.87 -10.30
CA VAL A 69 8.48 10.05 -11.17
C VAL A 69 8.60 11.31 -10.32
N LYS A 70 8.96 12.43 -10.95
CA LYS A 70 9.08 13.72 -10.28
C LYS A 70 7.72 14.44 -10.22
N PRO A 71 7.47 15.24 -9.18
CA PRO A 71 6.39 16.21 -9.17
C PRO A 71 6.31 17.03 -10.47
N GLY A 72 5.12 17.10 -11.07
CA GLY A 72 4.84 17.84 -12.31
C GLY A 72 5.39 17.20 -13.59
N GLU A 73 6.04 16.04 -13.53
CA GLU A 73 6.64 15.39 -14.70
C GLU A 73 5.55 14.97 -15.71
N ASN A 74 5.76 15.30 -16.99
CA ASN A 74 4.95 14.77 -18.07
C ASN A 74 5.57 13.48 -18.61
N ILE A 75 4.82 12.39 -18.57
CA ILE A 75 5.28 11.05 -18.96
C ILE A 75 4.45 10.48 -20.11
N GLN A 76 5.03 9.54 -20.85
CA GLN A 76 4.34 8.76 -21.87
C GLN A 76 4.04 7.37 -21.34
N VAL A 77 2.76 7.07 -21.12
CA VAL A 77 2.32 5.77 -20.60
C VAL A 77 2.07 4.81 -21.77
N PRO A 78 2.86 3.73 -21.90
CA PRO A 78 2.72 2.79 -23.01
C PRO A 78 1.40 2.02 -22.89
N LEU A 79 0.81 1.69 -24.03
CA LEU A 79 -0.40 0.88 -24.10
C LEU A 79 -0.29 -0.16 -25.21
N TYR A 80 -0.85 -1.33 -24.94
CA TYR A 80 -0.93 -2.42 -25.90
C TYR A 80 -2.32 -3.03 -25.84
N ALA A 81 -2.98 -3.09 -27.00
CA ALA A 81 -4.25 -3.76 -27.14
C ALA A 81 -4.02 -5.25 -27.36
N SER A 82 -4.61 -6.07 -26.52
CA SER A 82 -4.74 -7.52 -26.70
C SER A 82 -6.22 -7.87 -26.67
N PHE A 83 -6.83 -7.93 -27.86
CA PHE A 83 -8.24 -8.26 -28.05
C PHE A 83 -8.32 -9.67 -28.61
N MET A 84 -8.69 -10.63 -27.78
CA MET A 84 -8.78 -12.06 -28.13
C MET A 84 -10.23 -12.45 -28.41
N THR A 85 -10.88 -11.70 -29.30
CA THR A 85 -12.29 -11.85 -29.63
C THR A 85 -12.62 -11.22 -30.99
N ASP A 86 -13.66 -11.75 -31.63
CA ASP A 86 -14.35 -11.23 -32.81
C ASP A 86 -15.75 -10.69 -32.49
N ALA A 87 -16.04 -10.44 -31.21
CA ALA A 87 -17.30 -9.86 -30.77
C ALA A 87 -17.68 -8.61 -31.57
N ALA A 88 -18.94 -8.53 -31.99
CA ALA A 88 -19.49 -7.41 -32.75
C ALA A 88 -19.73 -6.17 -31.87
N VAL A 89 -18.66 -5.61 -31.31
CA VAL A 89 -18.66 -4.30 -30.67
C VAL A 89 -18.41 -3.21 -31.71
N SER A 90 -18.79 -1.96 -31.42
CA SER A 90 -18.52 -0.84 -32.33
C SER A 90 -17.03 -0.76 -32.68
N GLY A 91 -16.71 -0.50 -33.95
CA GLY A 91 -15.31 -0.40 -34.42
C GLY A 91 -14.48 0.72 -33.75
N ASN A 92 -15.14 1.60 -33.00
CA ASN A 92 -14.51 2.59 -32.13
C ASN A 92 -14.92 2.31 -30.68
N LEU A 93 -13.93 2.01 -29.85
CA LEU A 93 -14.05 1.90 -28.40
C LEU A 93 -13.56 3.19 -27.74
N MET A 94 -13.94 3.42 -26.49
CA MET A 94 -13.49 4.58 -25.71
C MET A 94 -12.57 4.12 -24.57
N LEU A 95 -11.34 4.61 -24.54
CA LEU A 95 -10.46 4.49 -23.38
C LEU A 95 -10.66 5.70 -22.48
N ARG A 96 -11.15 5.46 -21.26
CA ARG A 96 -11.17 6.44 -20.18
C ARG A 96 -10.01 6.17 -19.24
N ALA A 97 -9.26 7.20 -18.89
CA ALA A 97 -8.23 7.10 -17.87
C ALA A 97 -8.39 8.20 -16.84
N GLU A 98 -8.19 7.87 -15.56
CA GLU A 98 -8.21 8.82 -14.46
C GLU A 98 -6.95 8.64 -13.62
N LEU A 99 -6.21 9.74 -13.44
CA LEU A 99 -5.10 9.83 -12.51
C LEU A 99 -5.63 10.35 -11.18
N PHE A 100 -5.56 9.51 -10.15
CA PHE A 100 -5.89 9.87 -8.79
C PHE A 100 -4.81 9.34 -7.85
N GLY A 101 -4.86 9.67 -6.56
CA GLY A 101 -3.89 9.14 -5.63
C GLY A 101 -4.05 9.69 -4.22
N TRP A 102 -3.06 9.40 -3.39
CA TRP A 102 -2.97 9.88 -2.01
C TRP A 102 -1.74 10.78 -1.84
N ASP A 103 -1.92 11.91 -1.16
CA ASP A 103 -0.82 12.80 -0.81
C ASP A 103 -0.10 12.34 0.48
N THR A 104 0.90 13.13 0.90
CA THR A 104 1.71 12.87 2.10
C THR A 104 0.96 13.07 3.43
N PHE A 105 -0.34 13.34 3.39
CA PHE A 105 -1.24 13.37 4.55
C PHE A 105 -2.32 12.28 4.47
N GLY A 106 -2.23 11.38 3.49
CA GLY A 106 -3.22 10.32 3.27
C GLY A 106 -4.54 10.81 2.65
N ARG A 107 -4.57 12.04 2.12
CA ARG A 107 -5.79 12.58 1.48
C ARG A 107 -5.87 12.11 0.04
N ARG A 108 -7.03 11.56 -0.33
CA ARG A 108 -7.30 11.13 -1.71
C ARG A 108 -7.66 12.33 -2.59
N GLU A 109 -7.03 12.41 -3.75
CA GLU A 109 -7.30 13.47 -4.75
C GLU A 109 -7.37 12.88 -6.16
N THR A 110 -8.22 13.46 -7.00
CA THR A 110 -8.21 13.22 -8.46
C THR A 110 -7.46 14.36 -9.13
N TYR A 111 -6.45 14.02 -9.93
CA TYR A 111 -5.53 14.99 -10.53
C TYR A 111 -5.89 15.32 -11.97
N SER A 112 -6.24 14.32 -12.77
CA SER A 112 -6.57 14.50 -14.18
C SER A 112 -7.39 13.34 -14.74
N LYS A 113 -8.10 13.62 -15.84
CA LYS A 113 -8.86 12.64 -16.61
C LYS A 113 -8.50 12.74 -18.08
N TYR A 114 -8.54 11.62 -18.77
CA TYR A 114 -8.19 11.49 -20.18
C TYR A 114 -9.21 10.60 -20.87
N GLU A 115 -9.50 10.94 -22.13
CA GLU A 115 -10.37 10.16 -22.99
C GLU A 115 -9.72 9.99 -24.36
N ARG A 116 -9.84 8.80 -24.94
CA ARG A 116 -9.29 8.52 -26.26
C ARG A 116 -10.02 7.42 -26.98
N ALA A 117 -10.39 7.68 -28.23
CA ALA A 117 -10.88 6.64 -29.12
C ALA A 117 -9.80 5.58 -29.41
N VAL A 118 -10.19 4.31 -29.33
CA VAL A 118 -9.36 3.15 -29.69
C VAL A 118 -10.06 2.39 -30.80
N SER A 119 -9.43 2.31 -31.97
CA SER A 119 -9.95 1.49 -33.06
C SER A 119 -9.91 0.02 -32.69
N TYR A 120 -11.02 -0.67 -32.92
CA TYR A 120 -11.18 -2.10 -32.71
C TYR A 120 -11.19 -2.83 -34.05
N SER A 121 -10.48 -3.95 -34.09
CA SER A 121 -10.65 -4.99 -35.10
C SER A 121 -10.58 -6.36 -34.39
N PRO A 122 -11.29 -7.38 -34.90
CA PRO A 122 -11.19 -8.74 -34.38
C PRO A 122 -9.73 -9.21 -34.23
N TRP A 123 -9.44 -9.89 -33.13
CA TRP A 123 -8.12 -10.49 -32.85
C TRP A 123 -6.94 -9.50 -32.83
N MET A 124 -7.21 -8.21 -32.58
CA MET A 124 -6.19 -7.15 -32.59
C MET A 124 -5.20 -7.29 -31.43
N ASN A 125 -3.93 -7.49 -31.78
CA ASN A 125 -2.79 -7.54 -30.85
C ASN A 125 -1.70 -6.59 -31.35
N LYS A 126 -1.65 -5.36 -30.81
CA LYS A 126 -0.67 -4.35 -31.25
C LYS A 126 -0.44 -3.24 -30.23
N GLU A 127 0.69 -2.57 -30.38
CA GLU A 127 0.98 -1.33 -29.65
C GLU A 127 0.00 -0.22 -30.06
N LEU A 128 -0.46 0.51 -29.05
CA LEU A 128 -1.24 1.73 -29.23
C LEU A 128 -0.35 2.94 -28.99
N LYS A 129 -0.78 4.11 -29.47
CA LYS A 129 -0.13 5.37 -29.09
C LYS A 129 -0.11 5.49 -27.56
N PRO A 130 0.99 5.94 -26.92
CA PRO A 130 1.01 6.21 -25.49
C PRO A 130 0.00 7.29 -25.07
N ILE A 131 -0.37 7.34 -23.79
CA ILE A 131 -1.09 8.48 -23.22
C ILE A 131 -0.06 9.41 -22.58
N SER A 132 -0.13 10.70 -22.89
CA SER A 132 0.65 11.72 -22.18
C SER A 132 -0.06 12.07 -20.88
N VAL A 133 0.60 11.82 -19.75
CA VAL A 133 0.05 12.02 -18.41
C VAL A 133 0.98 12.96 -17.64
N THR A 134 0.43 14.02 -17.05
CA THR A 134 1.17 14.94 -16.18
C THR A 134 0.97 14.53 -14.73
N MET A 135 2.07 14.26 -14.03
CA MET A 135 2.06 13.87 -12.63
C MET A 135 1.68 15.04 -11.71
N PRO A 136 1.12 14.76 -10.53
CA PRO A 136 0.84 15.79 -9.52
C PRO A 136 2.04 16.69 -9.27
N GLY A 137 1.81 17.99 -9.09
CA GLY A 137 2.86 18.97 -8.76
C GLY A 137 3.44 18.84 -7.34
N LYS A 138 3.05 17.82 -6.59
CA LYS A 138 3.45 17.56 -5.20
C LYS A 138 3.71 16.06 -4.98
N PRO A 139 4.45 15.67 -3.92
CA PRO A 139 4.63 14.27 -3.60
C PRO A 139 3.31 13.54 -3.35
N ALA A 140 3.17 12.35 -3.93
CA ALA A 140 1.97 11.53 -3.88
C ALA A 140 2.26 10.09 -4.33
N LEU A 141 1.38 9.17 -3.95
CA LEU A 141 1.26 7.87 -4.61
C LEU A 141 0.06 7.95 -5.56
N ALA A 142 0.33 7.92 -6.86
CA ALA A 142 -0.67 8.05 -7.90
C ALA A 142 -1.01 6.70 -8.55
N VAL A 143 -2.27 6.55 -8.93
CA VAL A 143 -2.82 5.42 -9.68
C VAL A 143 -3.43 6.00 -10.95
N LEU A 144 -2.98 5.50 -12.10
CA LEU A 144 -3.62 5.74 -13.38
C LEU A 144 -4.54 4.55 -13.66
N SER A 145 -5.83 4.75 -13.44
CA SER A 145 -6.86 3.78 -13.84
C SER A 145 -7.13 3.88 -15.33
N LEU A 146 -7.44 2.73 -15.95
CA LEU A 146 -7.77 2.58 -17.36
C LEU A 146 -9.07 1.77 -17.45
N ALA A 147 -10.07 2.30 -18.15
CA ALA A 147 -11.31 1.60 -18.48
C ALA A 147 -11.55 1.69 -19.99
N LEU A 148 -11.81 0.55 -20.63
CA LEU A 148 -12.18 0.46 -22.04
C LEU A 148 -13.69 0.22 -22.14
N GLU A 149 -14.38 1.06 -22.89
CA GLU A 149 -15.84 1.02 -23.06
C GLU A 149 -16.23 0.83 -24.52
N ASP A 150 -17.38 0.18 -24.75
CA ASP A 150 -18.02 0.15 -26.06
C ASP A 150 -18.79 1.44 -26.36
N GLY A 151 -19.37 1.55 -27.57
CA GLY A 151 -20.15 2.71 -27.98
C GLY A 151 -21.46 2.95 -27.18
N SER A 152 -21.88 1.99 -26.35
CA SER A 152 -23.04 2.12 -25.45
C SER A 152 -22.63 2.49 -24.02
N GLY A 153 -21.32 2.59 -23.74
CA GLY A 153 -20.78 2.85 -22.40
C GLY A 153 -20.62 1.61 -21.53
N ASN A 154 -20.74 0.39 -22.09
CA ASN A 154 -20.47 -0.82 -21.32
C ASN A 154 -18.96 -1.00 -21.14
N VAL A 155 -18.52 -1.24 -19.90
CA VAL A 155 -17.10 -1.48 -19.61
C VAL A 155 -16.69 -2.87 -20.08
N LEU A 156 -15.78 -2.92 -21.04
CA LEU A 156 -15.20 -4.14 -21.62
C LEU A 156 -13.98 -4.63 -20.85
N HIS A 157 -13.22 -3.72 -20.23
CA HIS A 157 -11.99 -4.04 -19.53
C HIS A 157 -11.54 -2.92 -18.59
N ARG A 158 -10.93 -3.29 -17.45
CA ARG A 158 -10.23 -2.39 -16.53
C ARG A 158 -8.78 -2.83 -16.28
N ASN A 159 -7.88 -1.87 -16.14
CA ASN A 159 -6.49 -2.11 -15.69
C ASN A 159 -5.92 -0.84 -15.05
N PHE A 160 -4.83 -0.93 -14.29
CA PHE A 160 -4.17 0.23 -13.71
C PHE A 160 -2.64 0.11 -13.79
N THR A 161 -2.00 1.24 -13.57
CA THR A 161 -0.58 1.33 -13.23
C THR A 161 -0.37 2.41 -12.18
N THR A 162 0.75 2.38 -11.46
CA THR A 162 0.98 3.27 -10.31
C THR A 162 2.32 4.00 -10.39
N TYR A 163 2.38 5.14 -9.72
CA TYR A 163 3.54 6.02 -9.72
C TYR A 163 3.81 6.55 -8.32
N LEU A 164 5.05 6.44 -7.85
CA LEU A 164 5.52 7.15 -6.67
C LEU A 164 6.09 8.50 -7.13
N VAL A 165 5.32 9.56 -6.89
CA VAL A 165 5.67 10.93 -7.21
C VAL A 165 6.48 11.48 -6.05
N SER A 166 7.78 11.66 -6.21
CA SER A 166 8.67 12.14 -5.14
C SER A 166 9.92 12.83 -5.69
N GLN A 167 10.60 13.60 -4.84
CA GLN A 167 11.93 14.18 -5.11
C GLN A 167 13.03 13.52 -4.26
N GLY A 168 12.77 12.34 -3.71
CA GLY A 168 13.62 11.68 -2.74
C GLY A 168 12.91 11.46 -1.41
N GLN A 169 13.68 11.35 -0.34
CA GLN A 169 13.16 11.20 1.02
C GLN A 169 12.57 12.52 1.51
N SER A 170 11.42 12.47 2.19
CA SER A 170 10.82 13.69 2.75
C SER A 170 11.70 14.25 3.89
N PRO A 171 11.76 15.59 4.06
CA PRO A 171 12.42 16.18 5.21
C PRO A 171 11.82 15.69 6.54
N ARG A 172 12.67 15.50 7.54
CA ARG A 172 12.23 15.12 8.91
C ARG A 172 11.44 16.22 9.59
N GLU A 173 11.75 17.48 9.27
CA GLU A 173 10.99 18.65 9.71
C GLU A 173 10.84 19.60 8.51
N GLU A 174 9.63 20.11 8.27
CA GLU A 174 9.38 21.16 7.30
C GLU A 174 8.12 21.96 7.65
N THR A 175 8.01 23.16 7.07
CA THR A 175 6.76 23.96 7.10
C THR A 175 6.17 23.97 5.70
N ILE A 176 4.92 23.53 5.58
CA ILE A 176 4.16 23.53 4.33
C ILE A 176 3.18 24.70 4.37
N THR A 177 3.38 25.67 3.50
CA THR A 177 2.49 26.82 3.33
C THR A 177 1.46 26.54 2.25
N SER A 178 0.19 26.82 2.56
CA SER A 178 -0.92 26.64 1.64
C SER A 178 -1.92 27.80 1.77
N ASN A 179 -2.91 27.86 0.87
CA ASN A 179 -4.01 28.84 0.98
C ASN A 179 -4.82 28.68 2.28
N SER A 180 -4.76 27.50 2.91
CA SER A 180 -5.43 27.20 4.18
C SER A 180 -4.59 27.51 5.43
N GLY A 181 -3.38 28.06 5.27
CA GLY A 181 -2.47 28.40 6.36
C GLY A 181 -1.16 27.61 6.31
N GLU A 182 -0.38 27.75 7.38
CA GLU A 182 0.89 27.07 7.57
C GLU A 182 0.73 25.79 8.40
N ILE A 183 1.39 24.73 7.94
CA ILE A 183 1.41 23.43 8.61
C ILE A 183 2.86 23.08 8.90
N LYS A 184 3.23 22.99 10.19
CA LYS A 184 4.53 22.46 10.60
C LYS A 184 4.45 20.94 10.73
N VAL A 185 5.38 20.24 10.11
CA VAL A 185 5.41 18.78 10.00
C VAL A 185 6.69 18.23 10.61
N VAL A 186 6.55 17.19 11.43
CA VAL A 186 7.68 16.45 12.03
C VAL A 186 7.48 14.96 11.81
N ARG A 187 8.40 14.32 11.09
CA ARG A 187 8.30 12.93 10.64
C ARG A 187 9.31 12.04 11.36
N LEU A 188 8.88 10.86 11.76
CA LEU A 188 9.74 9.82 12.35
C LEU A 188 9.94 8.68 11.37
N ALA A 189 11.18 8.17 11.23
CA ALA A 189 11.39 6.95 10.48
C ALA A 189 10.82 5.77 11.30
N PRO A 190 10.19 4.75 10.69
CA PRO A 190 9.61 3.65 11.46
C PRO A 190 10.60 2.98 12.42
N ASN A 191 11.87 2.81 12.03
CA ASN A 191 12.93 2.24 12.86
C ASN A 191 13.68 3.24 13.76
N SER A 192 13.22 4.49 13.88
CA SER A 192 13.83 5.49 14.76
C SER A 192 13.37 5.42 16.21
N PHE A 193 12.67 4.34 16.60
CA PHE A 193 12.22 4.16 17.98
C PHE A 193 13.43 4.06 18.92
N ARG A 194 13.31 4.69 20.09
CA ARG A 194 14.32 4.64 21.15
C ARG A 194 14.21 3.35 21.97
N LYS A 195 12.98 2.85 22.15
CA LYS A 195 12.71 1.62 22.88
C LYS A 195 11.62 0.84 22.18
N ALA A 196 11.73 -0.48 22.27
CA ALA A 196 10.68 -1.40 21.94
C ALA A 196 10.69 -2.54 22.96
N ASP A 197 9.51 -3.02 23.32
CA ASP A 197 9.34 -4.19 24.17
C ASP A 197 8.10 -4.93 23.66
N TRP A 198 8.28 -6.17 23.25
CA TRP A 198 7.26 -6.97 22.57
C TRP A 198 7.29 -8.38 23.14
N SER A 199 6.13 -8.88 23.54
CA SER A 199 6.01 -10.16 24.25
C SER A 199 6.41 -11.36 23.40
N LEU A 200 6.42 -11.23 22.07
CA LEU A 200 6.87 -12.28 21.16
C LEU A 200 8.16 -11.91 20.40
N LYS A 201 8.12 -10.87 19.56
CA LYS A 201 9.26 -10.51 18.71
C LYS A 201 9.15 -9.09 18.16
N GLN A 202 10.31 -8.46 17.96
CA GLN A 202 10.49 -7.25 17.15
C GLN A 202 11.42 -7.54 15.95
N TRP A 203 11.12 -6.98 14.77
CA TRP A 203 12.04 -6.98 13.63
C TRP A 203 11.76 -5.85 12.64
N ASP A 204 12.76 -5.53 11.83
CA ASP A 204 12.70 -4.50 10.79
C ASP A 204 12.64 -5.14 9.40
N VAL A 205 11.96 -4.45 8.48
CA VAL A 205 11.82 -4.87 7.08
C VAL A 205 12.50 -3.84 6.19
N LEU A 206 13.37 -4.33 5.29
CA LEU A 206 14.08 -3.52 4.29
C LEU A 206 14.76 -2.28 4.90
N GLU A 207 15.67 -2.48 5.86
CA GLU A 207 16.40 -1.37 6.51
C GLU A 207 15.48 -0.35 7.22
N GLY A 208 14.32 -0.82 7.70
CA GLY A 208 13.43 -0.02 8.55
C GLY A 208 12.36 0.77 7.80
N LEU A 209 12.10 0.44 6.53
CA LEU A 209 10.94 0.98 5.80
C LEU A 209 9.60 0.54 6.43
N LYS A 210 9.61 -0.59 7.14
CA LYS A 210 8.55 -1.05 8.02
C LYS A 210 9.18 -1.67 9.26
N VAL A 211 8.54 -1.52 10.42
CA VAL A 211 8.92 -2.21 11.65
C VAL A 211 7.75 -2.97 12.22
N ASN A 212 8.06 -4.13 12.81
CA ASN A 212 7.09 -5.10 13.26
C ASN A 212 7.30 -5.45 14.73
N GLY A 213 6.22 -5.50 15.47
CA GLY A 213 6.15 -5.97 16.84
C GLY A 213 5.00 -6.98 16.98
N ALA A 214 5.29 -8.19 17.41
CA ALA A 214 4.28 -9.23 17.56
C ALA A 214 3.92 -9.47 19.04
N GLY A 215 2.64 -9.76 19.29
CA GLY A 215 2.09 -9.91 20.63
C GLY A 215 1.60 -8.58 21.22
N ALA A 216 1.67 -8.46 22.54
CA ALA A 216 1.48 -7.19 23.24
C ALA A 216 2.83 -6.50 23.42
N GLY A 217 2.83 -5.17 23.47
CA GLY A 217 4.08 -4.44 23.51
C GLY A 217 3.96 -3.00 23.04
N TYR A 218 5.09 -2.37 22.75
CA TYR A 218 5.11 -1.00 22.25
C TYR A 218 6.35 -0.65 21.44
N PHE A 219 6.22 0.39 20.63
CA PHE A 219 7.32 1.21 20.15
C PHE A 219 7.26 2.58 20.83
N GLU A 220 8.40 3.08 21.31
CA GLU A 220 8.55 4.40 21.91
C GLU A 220 9.56 5.25 21.12
N TYR A 221 9.11 6.41 20.65
CA TYR A 221 9.92 7.39 19.95
C TYR A 221 10.13 8.61 20.84
N SER A 222 11.27 9.27 20.64
CA SER A 222 11.65 10.50 21.32
C SER A 222 12.12 11.49 20.25
N LEU A 223 11.49 12.65 20.21
CA LEU A 223 11.79 13.73 19.27
C LEU A 223 12.01 15.02 20.06
N PRO A 224 13.00 15.85 19.71
CA PRO A 224 13.10 17.17 20.31
C PRO A 224 11.84 17.98 19.97
N TRP A 225 11.39 18.81 20.92
CA TRP A 225 10.34 19.78 20.62
C TRP A 225 10.81 20.71 19.49
N PRO A 226 10.00 20.96 18.44
CA PRO A 226 10.47 21.69 17.27
C PRO A 226 10.92 23.11 17.61
N ALA A 227 12.09 23.51 17.09
CA ALA A 227 12.64 24.82 17.37
C ALA A 227 11.68 25.94 16.90
N GLY A 228 11.50 26.95 17.76
CA GLY A 228 10.64 28.11 17.47
C GLY A 228 9.14 27.83 17.46
N LEU A 229 8.68 26.61 17.75
CA LEU A 229 7.25 26.30 17.81
C LEU A 229 6.67 26.67 19.19
N ASN A 230 5.85 27.71 19.26
CA ASN A 230 5.10 28.02 20.48
C ASN A 230 3.74 27.32 20.46
N VAL A 231 3.38 26.68 21.57
CA VAL A 231 2.09 25.99 21.70
C VAL A 231 0.89 26.92 21.52
N GLU A 232 1.04 28.20 21.86
CA GLU A 232 -0.02 29.19 21.72
C GLU A 232 -0.31 29.56 20.25
N ASP A 233 0.62 29.30 19.34
CA ASP A 233 0.47 29.56 17.91
C ASP A 233 -0.17 28.38 17.17
N ILE A 234 -0.35 27.24 17.84
CA ILE A 234 -0.94 26.03 17.27
C ILE A 234 -2.47 26.11 17.37
N ALA A 235 -3.15 26.00 16.23
CA ALA A 235 -4.61 25.89 16.15
C ALA A 235 -5.06 24.44 16.39
N GLU A 236 -4.40 23.48 15.75
CA GLU A 236 -4.70 22.05 15.88
C GLU A 236 -3.39 21.24 15.76
N ALA A 237 -3.33 20.10 16.45
CA ALA A 237 -2.23 19.16 16.31
C ALA A 237 -2.75 17.73 16.20
N GLY A 238 -2.05 16.91 15.43
CA GLY A 238 -2.36 15.50 15.28
C GLY A 238 -1.14 14.64 14.97
N LEU A 239 -1.31 13.33 15.13
CA LEU A 239 -0.39 12.30 14.66
C LEU A 239 -1.06 11.50 13.54
N LEU A 240 -0.42 11.47 12.37
CA LEU A 240 -0.77 10.62 11.25
C LEU A 240 0.18 9.43 11.20
N ALA A 241 -0.33 8.22 11.01
CA ALA A 241 0.49 7.03 10.80
C ALA A 241 -0.26 5.98 9.96
N GLU A 242 0.47 5.24 9.12
CA GLU A 242 -0.04 3.99 8.57
C GLU A 242 0.39 2.83 9.47
N VAL A 243 -0.58 2.10 10.02
CA VAL A 243 -0.35 1.00 10.96
C VAL A 243 -1.31 -0.17 10.75
N SER A 244 -0.87 -1.39 10.98
CA SER A 244 -1.72 -2.60 10.94
C SER A 244 -1.49 -3.48 12.16
N ALA A 245 -2.36 -4.47 12.37
CA ALA A 245 -2.00 -5.58 13.23
C ALA A 245 -0.76 -6.30 12.66
N LYS A 246 -0.08 -7.10 13.48
CA LYS A 246 1.05 -7.89 13.01
C LYS A 246 1.13 -9.24 13.71
N GLN A 247 0.82 -10.28 12.96
CA GLN A 247 1.00 -11.65 13.42
C GLN A 247 2.49 -12.04 13.45
N LEU A 248 2.88 -12.87 14.42
CA LEU A 248 4.14 -13.62 14.33
C LEU A 248 3.97 -14.81 13.39
N PHE A 249 4.38 -14.61 12.14
CA PHE A 249 4.37 -15.64 11.11
C PHE A 249 5.39 -16.75 11.37
N GLY A 250 5.12 -17.94 10.84
CA GLY A 250 5.98 -19.12 10.98
C GLY A 250 7.40 -18.88 10.50
N LYS A 251 7.57 -18.16 9.38
CA LYS A 251 8.90 -17.78 8.85
C LYS A 251 9.69 -16.87 9.79
N ASP A 252 8.98 -16.13 10.66
CA ASP A 252 9.55 -15.13 11.54
C ASP A 252 9.82 -15.69 12.96
N ARG A 253 9.43 -16.93 13.25
CA ARG A 253 9.70 -17.57 14.55
C ARG A 253 11.17 -17.97 14.68
N GLU A 254 11.70 -17.89 15.89
CA GLU A 254 13.03 -18.42 16.19
C GLU A 254 13.06 -19.94 15.94
N GLY A 255 14.14 -20.42 15.29
CA GLY A 255 14.25 -21.83 14.92
C GLY A 255 13.27 -22.30 13.84
N ALA A 256 12.68 -21.38 13.06
CA ALA A 256 11.85 -21.71 11.90
C ALA A 256 12.56 -22.75 11.02
N ARG A 257 11.97 -23.94 10.94
CA ARG A 257 12.55 -25.06 10.19
C ARG A 257 12.47 -24.77 8.70
N LYS A 258 13.47 -25.25 7.95
CA LYS A 258 13.37 -25.28 6.49
C LYS A 258 12.16 -26.13 6.11
N GLN A 259 11.46 -25.69 5.08
CA GLN A 259 10.40 -26.49 4.47
C GLN A 259 11.04 -27.73 3.86
N GLU A 260 10.58 -28.92 4.25
CA GLU A 260 11.13 -30.20 3.84
C GLU A 260 10.01 -31.22 3.62
N GLY A 261 10.32 -32.25 2.83
CA GLY A 261 9.41 -33.35 2.53
C GLY A 261 8.93 -33.37 1.08
N ASP A 262 8.12 -34.39 0.79
CA ASP A 262 7.50 -34.58 -0.53
C ASP A 262 6.16 -33.84 -0.58
N PHE A 263 6.18 -32.68 -1.24
CA PHE A 263 5.01 -31.81 -1.39
C PHE A 263 3.88 -32.50 -2.16
N MET A 264 4.20 -33.40 -3.09
CA MET A 264 3.23 -34.17 -3.85
C MET A 264 2.52 -35.24 -3.00
N ARG A 265 3.09 -35.60 -1.85
CA ARG A 265 2.49 -36.51 -0.86
C ARG A 265 1.87 -35.77 0.33
N GLY A 266 1.63 -34.47 0.18
CA GLY A 266 1.04 -33.62 1.21
C GLY A 266 1.95 -33.33 2.41
N LYS A 267 3.26 -33.50 2.24
CA LYS A 267 4.25 -32.94 3.17
C LYS A 267 4.52 -31.49 2.78
N GLY A 268 5.24 -30.73 3.62
CA GLY A 268 5.46 -29.30 3.45
C GLY A 268 5.08 -28.55 4.71
N THR A 269 4.55 -27.34 4.55
CA THR A 269 4.06 -26.53 5.67
C THR A 269 2.53 -26.43 5.64
N HIS A 270 1.88 -26.56 6.79
CA HIS A 270 0.46 -26.26 6.96
C HIS A 270 0.20 -24.82 7.41
N ASP A 271 1.28 -24.08 7.69
CA ASP A 271 1.24 -22.66 8.01
C ASP A 271 1.57 -21.84 6.75
N PRO A 272 0.61 -21.06 6.21
CA PRO A 272 0.80 -20.27 4.99
C PRO A 272 1.92 -19.24 5.09
N SER A 273 2.28 -18.87 6.30
CA SER A 273 3.27 -17.86 6.60
C SER A 273 4.69 -18.41 6.81
N SER A 274 4.89 -19.73 6.66
CA SER A 274 6.20 -20.38 6.84
C SER A 274 7.11 -20.32 5.61
N ASN A 275 6.62 -19.88 4.45
CA ASN A 275 7.49 -19.66 3.29
C ASN A 275 8.30 -18.38 3.49
N PRO A 276 9.64 -18.40 3.32
CA PRO A 276 10.45 -17.19 3.46
C PRO A 276 10.02 -16.02 2.58
N ASN A 277 9.35 -16.31 1.45
CA ASN A 277 8.82 -15.32 0.52
C ASN A 277 7.31 -15.05 0.69
N SER A 278 6.63 -15.63 1.69
CA SER A 278 5.19 -15.41 1.86
C SER A 278 4.86 -14.20 2.74
N TYR A 279 3.77 -13.56 2.34
CA TYR A 279 2.86 -12.85 3.22
C TYR A 279 1.47 -13.35 2.86
N PRO A 280 0.71 -13.96 3.78
CA PRO A 280 -0.64 -14.42 3.48
C PRO A 280 -1.49 -13.28 2.89
N MET A 281 -2.19 -13.58 1.81
CA MET A 281 -3.05 -12.62 1.13
C MET A 281 -4.28 -12.33 2.01
N THR A 282 -4.77 -11.09 1.98
CA THR A 282 -5.98 -10.71 2.71
C THR A 282 -7.16 -11.60 2.34
N ASP A 283 -7.83 -12.15 3.34
CA ASP A 283 -8.95 -13.08 3.16
C ASP A 283 -10.00 -12.93 4.29
N GLU A 284 -10.95 -13.86 4.40
CA GLU A 284 -12.01 -13.83 5.43
C GLU A 284 -11.49 -14.00 6.86
N THR A 285 -10.35 -14.65 7.04
CA THR A 285 -9.66 -14.82 8.31
C THR A 285 -8.79 -13.60 8.60
N ARG A 286 -9.29 -12.76 9.51
CA ARG A 286 -8.59 -11.56 9.95
C ARG A 286 -7.81 -11.78 11.23
N TYR A 287 -6.73 -11.02 11.38
CA TYR A 287 -5.92 -10.97 12.59
C TYR A 287 -5.96 -9.55 13.20
N PRO A 288 -6.98 -9.23 14.02
CA PRO A 288 -7.16 -7.87 14.51
C PRO A 288 -6.21 -7.53 15.67
N SER A 289 -6.00 -6.23 15.86
CA SER A 289 -5.27 -5.63 16.98
C SER A 289 -5.90 -4.29 17.37
N ALA A 290 -5.39 -3.62 18.40
CA ALA A 290 -5.73 -2.25 18.71
C ALA A 290 -4.48 -1.50 19.16
N VAL A 291 -4.24 -0.31 18.59
CA VAL A 291 -3.13 0.56 18.97
C VAL A 291 -3.62 1.69 19.85
N ARG A 292 -3.11 1.72 21.09
CA ARG A 292 -3.22 2.85 22.00
C ARG A 292 -2.07 3.81 21.76
N ILE A 293 -2.40 5.07 21.50
CA ILE A 293 -1.42 6.13 21.23
C ILE A 293 -1.27 6.98 22.48
N LEU A 294 -0.04 7.10 22.97
CA LEU A 294 0.31 7.98 24.07
C LEU A 294 1.32 9.03 23.61
N VAL A 295 1.08 10.29 23.98
CA VAL A 295 1.99 11.41 23.75
C VAL A 295 2.28 12.07 25.09
N ALA A 296 3.55 12.32 25.41
CA ALA A 296 3.99 12.81 26.72
C ALA A 296 3.44 11.97 27.90
N GLY A 297 3.28 10.65 27.69
CA GLY A 297 2.71 9.73 28.69
C GLY A 297 1.18 9.79 28.84
N ARG A 298 0.48 10.65 28.11
CA ARG A 298 -0.99 10.77 28.10
C ARG A 298 -1.58 10.01 26.92
N ALA A 299 -2.58 9.17 27.17
CA ALA A 299 -3.32 8.52 26.08
C ALA A 299 -4.14 9.56 25.31
N VAL A 300 -3.91 9.66 24.00
CA VAL A 300 -4.62 10.58 23.09
C VAL A 300 -5.65 9.86 22.22
N GLY A 301 -5.60 8.52 22.16
CA GLY A 301 -6.61 7.71 21.49
C GLY A 301 -6.27 6.21 21.49
N THR A 302 -7.25 5.40 21.14
CA THR A 302 -7.11 3.97 20.83
C THR A 302 -7.80 3.71 19.50
N PHE A 303 -7.13 2.98 18.60
CA PHE A 303 -7.60 2.75 17.24
C PHE A 303 -7.59 1.25 16.93
N ASP A 304 -8.71 0.75 16.42
CA ASP A 304 -8.84 -0.63 16.00
C ASP A 304 -8.08 -0.88 14.69
N LEU A 305 -7.30 -1.95 14.66
CA LEU A 305 -6.58 -2.42 13.49
C LEU A 305 -7.25 -3.71 13.02
N GLN A 306 -7.95 -3.64 11.89
CA GLN A 306 -8.86 -4.71 11.50
C GLN A 306 -8.17 -6.02 11.12
N ASP A 307 -6.91 -5.93 10.66
CA ASP A 307 -6.18 -7.07 10.10
C ASP A 307 -4.66 -6.81 10.01
N ASP A 308 -3.92 -7.84 9.58
CA ASP A 308 -2.53 -7.82 9.08
C ASP A 308 -2.51 -8.05 7.55
N PRO A 309 -2.96 -7.07 6.72
CA PRO A 309 -3.37 -7.34 5.35
C PRO A 309 -2.20 -7.30 4.35
N ALA A 310 -2.35 -8.03 3.23
CA ALA A 310 -1.52 -7.90 2.05
C ALA A 310 -2.25 -8.23 0.75
N ASP A 311 -2.19 -7.32 -0.23
CA ASP A 311 -2.73 -7.49 -1.58
C ASP A 311 -2.24 -6.39 -2.55
N HIS A 312 -3.00 -6.08 -3.61
CA HIS A 312 -2.64 -5.05 -4.59
C HIS A 312 -2.63 -3.62 -4.01
N ARG A 313 -3.28 -3.38 -2.87
CA ARG A 313 -3.31 -2.07 -2.19
C ARG A 313 -1.97 -1.70 -1.59
N GLY A 314 -1.14 -2.68 -1.19
CA GLY A 314 0.22 -2.45 -0.68
C GLY A 314 1.24 -2.11 -1.78
N ILE A 315 0.93 -1.09 -2.58
CA ILE A 315 1.69 -0.67 -3.76
C ILE A 315 3.15 -0.37 -3.41
N LEU A 316 3.39 0.35 -2.30
CA LEU A 316 4.75 0.72 -1.90
C LEU A 316 5.52 -0.49 -1.36
N SER A 317 4.84 -1.42 -0.70
CA SER A 317 5.44 -2.70 -0.29
C SER A 317 5.88 -3.53 -1.48
N TRP A 318 5.13 -3.54 -2.58
CA TRP A 318 5.57 -4.16 -3.83
C TRP A 318 6.73 -3.41 -4.47
N HIS A 319 6.64 -2.07 -4.52
CA HIS A 319 7.62 -1.20 -5.16
C HIS A 319 9.01 -1.27 -4.51
N SER A 320 9.07 -1.33 -3.19
CA SER A 320 10.33 -1.27 -2.43
C SER A 320 11.12 -2.58 -2.39
N GLN A 321 10.61 -3.66 -3.01
CA GLN A 321 11.29 -4.94 -3.01
C GLN A 321 12.65 -4.87 -3.71
N ILE A 322 13.65 -5.50 -3.08
CA ILE A 322 14.97 -5.69 -3.68
C ILE A 322 14.86 -6.75 -4.77
N ARG A 323 15.49 -6.52 -5.92
CA ARG A 323 15.50 -7.47 -7.05
C ARG A 323 16.50 -8.61 -6.83
N ASP A 324 16.42 -9.28 -5.67
CA ASP A 324 17.31 -10.37 -5.25
C ASP A 324 16.62 -11.74 -5.19
N LYS A 325 15.47 -11.86 -5.88
CA LYS A 325 14.63 -13.07 -5.94
C LYS A 325 14.01 -13.47 -4.59
N LYS A 326 13.93 -12.53 -3.64
CA LYS A 326 13.19 -12.71 -2.38
C LYS A 326 12.10 -11.66 -2.24
N LEU A 327 11.02 -12.04 -1.58
CA LEU A 327 9.96 -11.11 -1.18
C LEU A 327 10.04 -10.91 0.33
N ARG A 328 9.99 -9.65 0.75
CA ARG A 328 10.02 -9.22 2.14
C ARG A 328 8.75 -8.45 2.40
N GLU A 329 7.74 -9.18 2.86
CA GLU A 329 6.43 -8.62 3.24
C GLU A 329 5.76 -7.79 2.12
N ALA A 330 5.99 -8.22 0.88
CA ALA A 330 5.48 -7.56 -0.30
C ALA A 330 3.94 -7.55 -0.31
N GLY A 331 3.35 -6.45 -0.77
CA GLY A 331 1.91 -6.25 -0.75
C GLY A 331 1.28 -5.95 0.61
N SER A 332 2.02 -6.06 1.72
CA SER A 332 1.48 -5.71 3.04
C SER A 332 1.20 -4.22 3.17
N TYR A 333 0.19 -3.84 3.96
CA TYR A 333 -0.16 -2.43 4.17
C TYR A 333 -0.92 -2.22 5.48
N GLY A 334 -1.13 -0.96 5.86
CA GLY A 334 -1.86 -0.59 7.06
C GLY A 334 -3.03 0.36 6.85
N TYR A 335 -3.62 0.78 7.95
CA TYR A 335 -4.72 1.71 8.03
C TYR A 335 -4.20 3.08 8.46
N LEU A 336 -4.72 4.13 7.84
CA LEU A 336 -4.45 5.50 8.26
C LEU A 336 -5.08 5.70 9.65
N VAL A 337 -4.23 5.97 10.63
CA VAL A 337 -4.62 6.45 11.95
C VAL A 337 -4.33 7.94 12.02
N ASN A 338 -5.33 8.70 12.49
CA ASN A 338 -5.22 10.12 12.76
C ASN A 338 -5.66 10.38 14.20
N ALA A 339 -4.71 10.72 15.06
CA ALA A 339 -4.96 11.01 16.47
C ALA A 339 -4.82 12.50 16.75
N HIS A 340 -5.90 13.13 17.22
CA HIS A 340 -5.87 14.51 17.70
C HIS A 340 -5.04 14.61 18.99
N ILE A 341 -4.19 15.63 19.09
CA ILE A 341 -3.35 15.87 20.27
C ILE A 341 -3.89 17.07 21.04
N PRO A 342 -4.45 16.88 22.25
CA PRO A 342 -4.97 17.98 23.04
C PRO A 342 -3.89 19.00 23.39
N LYS A 343 -4.27 20.29 23.43
CA LYS A 343 -3.36 21.39 23.76
C LYS A 343 -2.63 21.20 25.11
N SER A 344 -3.28 20.60 26.11
CA SER A 344 -2.65 20.30 27.41
C SER A 344 -1.47 19.32 27.26
N VAL A 345 -1.57 18.33 26.37
CA VAL A 345 -0.49 17.38 26.10
C VAL A 345 0.67 18.06 25.36
N LEU A 346 0.36 18.99 24.44
CA LEU A 346 1.37 19.82 23.79
C LEU A 346 2.13 20.69 24.79
N GLN A 347 1.44 21.28 25.76
CA GLN A 347 2.06 22.07 26.83
C GLN A 347 3.03 21.22 27.68
N GLU A 348 2.63 19.99 28.04
CA GLU A 348 3.51 19.05 28.75
C GLU A 348 4.76 18.71 27.92
N ALA A 349 4.61 18.38 26.63
CA ALA A 349 5.73 18.08 25.73
C ALA A 349 6.66 19.28 25.52
N ALA A 350 6.11 20.48 25.30
CA ALA A 350 6.88 21.71 25.11
C ALA A 350 7.68 22.09 26.37
N ALA A 351 7.09 21.92 27.56
CA ALA A 351 7.78 22.17 28.83
C ALA A 351 8.97 21.22 29.04
N GLN A 352 8.84 19.97 28.60
CA GLN A 352 9.91 18.97 28.60
C GLN A 352 10.91 19.15 27.44
N LYS A 353 10.60 20.01 26.47
CA LYS A 353 11.34 20.20 25.21
C LYS A 353 11.50 18.89 24.41
N GLU A 354 10.57 17.97 24.58
CA GLU A 354 10.62 16.63 24.01
C GLU A 354 9.20 16.11 23.75
N ILE A 355 9.00 15.50 22.58
CA ILE A 355 7.79 14.74 22.25
C ILE A 355 8.13 13.26 22.41
N VAL A 356 7.60 12.65 23.47
CA VAL A 356 7.66 11.20 23.66
C VAL A 356 6.37 10.58 23.12
N LEU A 357 6.49 9.79 22.06
CA LEU A 357 5.40 9.04 21.44
C LEU A 357 5.51 7.57 21.80
N ARG A 358 4.41 6.96 22.27
CA ARG A 358 4.31 5.51 22.41
C ARG A 358 3.12 4.98 21.63
N LEU A 359 3.38 3.99 20.78
CA LEU A 359 2.39 3.20 20.07
C LEU A 359 2.34 1.83 20.74
N GLN A 360 1.24 1.54 21.45
CA GLN A 360 1.15 0.40 22.37
C GLN A 360 0.01 -0.55 21.97
N VAL A 361 0.26 -1.85 22.09
CA VAL A 361 -0.74 -2.92 21.99
C VAL A 361 -0.88 -3.58 23.36
N ASP A 362 -2.12 -3.75 23.80
CA ASP A 362 -2.47 -4.26 25.13
C ASP A 362 -2.46 -5.80 25.20
N GLU A 363 -2.21 -6.35 26.39
CA GLU A 363 -2.23 -7.81 26.62
C GLU A 363 -3.61 -8.44 26.40
N SER A 364 -4.68 -7.67 26.52
CA SER A 364 -6.06 -8.13 26.28
C SER A 364 -6.36 -8.40 24.80
N LEU A 365 -5.63 -7.78 23.87
CA LEU A 365 -5.72 -8.02 22.44
C LEU A 365 -4.31 -7.98 21.81
N PRO A 366 -3.48 -9.02 22.01
CA PRO A 366 -2.06 -9.03 21.65
C PRO A 366 -1.86 -9.30 20.15
N GLY A 367 -2.57 -8.57 19.29
CA GLY A 367 -2.56 -8.74 17.84
C GLY A 367 -1.34 -8.13 17.13
N GLY A 368 -0.36 -7.61 17.88
CA GLY A 368 0.84 -6.98 17.34
C GLY A 368 0.57 -5.65 16.63
N LEU A 369 1.65 -5.04 16.15
CA LEU A 369 1.66 -3.78 15.43
C LEU A 369 2.73 -3.79 14.35
N ALA A 370 2.35 -3.36 13.15
CA ALA A 370 3.29 -2.95 12.12
C ALA A 370 3.18 -1.44 11.91
N ILE A 371 4.33 -0.77 11.75
CA ILE A 371 4.41 0.66 11.43
C ILE A 371 5.07 0.79 10.07
N TYR A 372 4.37 1.46 9.16
CA TYR A 372 4.79 1.63 7.77
C TYR A 372 5.38 3.03 7.58
N GLY A 373 6.47 3.12 6.80
CA GLY A 373 7.10 4.39 6.41
C GLY A 373 6.72 4.82 4.99
N GLU A 374 7.20 6.00 4.56
CA GLU A 374 6.78 6.64 3.31
C GLU A 374 7.07 5.84 2.02
N ARG A 375 7.84 4.76 2.12
CA ARG A 375 8.18 3.85 1.00
C ARG A 375 7.68 2.43 1.21
N PHE A 376 6.84 2.14 2.19
CA PHE A 376 6.30 0.79 2.40
C PHE A 376 4.85 0.89 2.85
N GLY A 377 4.00 -0.07 2.46
CA GLY A 377 2.55 0.00 2.70
C GLY A 377 1.79 0.57 1.51
N ARG A 378 0.77 1.39 1.78
CA ARG A 378 -0.10 2.01 0.76
C ARG A 378 -0.13 3.54 0.78
N SER A 379 0.46 4.18 1.79
CA SER A 379 0.42 5.62 1.96
C SER A 379 1.84 6.21 1.89
N PRO A 380 2.06 7.28 1.11
CA PRO A 380 3.40 7.82 0.85
C PRO A 380 3.86 8.77 1.96
N PHE A 381 3.74 8.39 3.23
CA PHE A 381 4.22 9.19 4.36
C PHE A 381 4.75 8.33 5.51
N ASP A 382 5.74 8.86 6.21
CA ASP A 382 6.21 8.34 7.49
C ASP A 382 5.23 8.72 8.61
N PRO A 383 5.21 8.03 9.77
CA PRO A 383 4.45 8.53 10.91
C PRO A 383 4.87 9.98 11.23
N THR A 384 3.89 10.85 11.43
CA THR A 384 4.06 12.29 11.29
C THR A 384 3.22 13.06 12.29
N PHE A 385 3.87 13.91 13.08
CA PHE A 385 3.19 14.98 13.80
C PHE A 385 2.90 16.15 12.86
N VAL A 386 1.66 16.62 12.91
CA VAL A 386 1.15 17.74 12.12
C VAL A 386 0.70 18.82 13.10
N PHE A 387 1.21 20.04 12.95
CA PHE A 387 0.80 21.22 13.71
C PHE A 387 0.25 22.25 12.73
N ILE A 388 -1.06 22.45 12.77
CA ILE A 388 -1.75 23.49 12.00
C ILE A 388 -1.61 24.79 12.79
N MET A 389 -1.00 25.80 12.18
CA MET A 389 -0.75 27.10 12.82
C MET A 389 -1.99 27.98 12.75
N LYS A 390 -2.14 28.90 13.72
CA LYS A 390 -3.12 29.99 13.63
C LYS A 390 -2.72 30.94 12.50
N ASN A 391 -3.72 31.43 11.77
CA ASN A 391 -3.53 32.45 10.74
C ASN A 391 -3.21 33.82 11.33
#